data_AF-A0A920NF23-F1
#
_entry.id   AF-A0A920NF23-F1
#
_cell.length_a   1.000
_cell.length_b   1.000
_cell.length_c   1.000
_cell.angle_alpha   90.00
_cell.angle_beta   90.00
_cell.angle_gamma   90.00
#
_symmetry.space_group_name_H-M   'P 1'
#
loop_
_entity.id
_entity.type
_entity.pdbx_description
1 polymer ?
#
loop_
_entity_poly.entity_id
_entity_poly.type
_entity_poly.pdbx_seq_one_letter_code
_entity_poly.pdbx_strand_id
1 'polypeptide(L)' 'MPNKSYDRRIGFNIQYVATHVKQMKNDTDTAICVRGIDKYNNFGIDIPAVSDELDPTNVAKQKELQEKYKSIASSRN' A
#
# COMPACT_ATOMS: atom_id res chain seq x y z
N MET A 1 13.93 -21.74 -0.62
CA MET A 1 14.86 -22.49 -1.50
C MET A 1 15.59 -21.52 -2.43
N PRO A 2 16.87 -21.78 -2.75
CA PRO A 2 17.64 -20.93 -3.67
C PRO A 2 17.10 -21.01 -5.10
N ASN A 3 17.15 -19.90 -5.83
CA ASN A 3 16.92 -19.90 -7.28
C ASN A 3 18.17 -20.47 -7.96
N LYS A 4 18.05 -21.61 -8.63
CA LYS A 4 19.15 -22.28 -9.35
C LYS A 4 19.15 -22.01 -10.86
N SER A 5 18.21 -21.21 -11.36
CA SER A 5 18.13 -20.84 -12.77
C SER A 5 19.06 -19.66 -13.10
N TYR A 6 19.28 -19.43 -14.39
CA TYR A 6 20.03 -18.28 -14.91
C TYR A 6 19.19 -17.00 -15.03
N ASP A 7 17.92 -17.02 -14.58
CA ASP A 7 17.01 -15.89 -14.72
C ASP A 7 16.36 -15.48 -13.39
N ARG A 8 15.72 -14.31 -13.38
CA ARG A 8 15.18 -13.63 -12.21
C ARG A 8 13.86 -14.27 -11.77
N ARG A 9 13.70 -14.49 -10.47
CA ARG A 9 12.40 -14.78 -9.85
C ARG A 9 11.84 -13.47 -9.29
N ILE A 10 10.79 -12.94 -9.91
CA ILE A 10 10.12 -11.71 -9.49
C ILE A 10 8.85 -12.09 -8.73
N GLY A 11 8.75 -11.69 -7.46
CA GLY A 11 7.57 -11.89 -6.64
C GLY A 11 6.83 -10.58 -6.43
N PHE A 12 5.51 -10.59 -6.61
CA PHE A 12 4.63 -9.46 -6.27
C PHE A 12 3.71 -9.89 -5.12
N ASN A 13 3.64 -9.08 -4.07
CA ASN A 13 2.86 -9.38 -2.87
C ASN A 13 1.81 -8.29 -2.64
N ILE A 14 0.59 -8.74 -2.33
CA ILE A 14 -0.52 -7.89 -1.91
C ILE A 14 -0.97 -8.42 -0.54
N GLN A 15 -1.15 -7.52 0.43
CA GLN A 15 -1.63 -7.87 1.76
C GLN A 15 -3.09 -7.51 1.89
N TYR A 16 -3.89 -8.44 2.40
CA TYR A 16 -5.31 -8.25 2.67
C TYR A 16 -5.55 -8.26 4.16
N VAL A 17 -6.34 -7.31 4.63
CA VAL A 17 -6.80 -7.21 6.01
C VAL A 17 -8.32 -7.06 6.03
N ALA A 18 -8.96 -7.55 7.09
CA ALA A 18 -10.39 -7.31 7.27
C ALA A 18 -10.64 -5.85 7.67
N THR A 19 -11.81 -5.32 7.32
CA THR A 19 -12.17 -3.91 7.59
C THR A 19 -12.15 -3.53 9.06
N HIS A 20 -12.38 -4.48 9.97
CA HIS A 20 -12.34 -4.25 11.41
C HIS A 20 -10.91 -4.22 12.00
N VAL A 21 -9.88 -4.54 11.22
CA VAL A 21 -8.49 -4.45 11.67
C VAL A 21 -8.11 -2.98 11.83
N LYS A 22 -7.38 -2.66 12.89
CA LYS A 22 -6.82 -1.33 13.14
C LYS A 22 -5.32 -1.46 13.41
N GLN A 23 -4.51 -0.62 12.77
CA GLN A 23 -3.09 -0.51 13.09
C GLN A 23 -2.89 0.28 14.38
N MET A 24 -1.96 -0.17 15.22
CA MET A 24 -1.62 0.51 16.49
C MET A 24 -0.44 1.49 16.38
N LYS A 25 0.32 1.45 15.27
CA LYS A 25 1.54 2.25 15.08
C LYS A 25 1.26 3.68 14.58
N ASN A 26 0.25 3.85 13.74
CA ASN A 26 -0.17 5.15 13.21
C ASN A 26 -1.65 5.10 12.80
N ASP A 27 -2.24 6.28 12.64
CA ASP A 27 -3.63 6.48 12.18
C ASP A 27 -3.68 7.08 10.75
N THR A 28 -2.59 7.03 9.98
CA THR A 28 -2.46 7.68 8.66
C THR A 28 -2.40 6.69 7.49
N ASP A 29 -2.32 5.40 7.77
CA ASP A 29 -2.31 4.36 6.73
C ASP A 29 -3.58 4.39 5.91
N THR A 30 -3.43 4.12 4.61
CA THR A 30 -4.52 4.05 3.64
C THR A 30 -4.66 2.63 3.11
N ALA A 31 -5.87 2.27 2.70
CA ALA A 31 -6.15 0.97 2.08
C ALA A 31 -7.25 1.10 1.01
N ILE A 32 -7.28 0.13 0.10
CA ILE A 32 -8.34 0.00 -0.92
C ILE A 32 -9.33 -1.06 -0.45
N CYS A 33 -10.61 -0.69 -0.34
CA CYS A 33 -11.67 -1.66 -0.10
C CYS A 33 -11.97 -2.45 -1.38
N VAL A 34 -11.38 -3.64 -1.50
CA VAL A 34 -11.51 -4.48 -2.70
C VAL A 34 -12.75 -5.39 -2.69
N ARG A 35 -13.46 -5.51 -1.55
CA ARG A 35 -14.65 -6.35 -1.42
C ARG A 35 -15.54 -5.91 -0.25
N GLY A 36 -16.86 -5.92 -0.48
CA GLY A 36 -17.85 -5.62 0.55
C GLY A 36 -17.99 -4.13 0.81
N ILE A 37 -18.27 -3.76 2.06
CA ILE A 37 -18.44 -2.38 2.50
C ILE A 37 -17.59 -2.18 3.75
N ASP A 38 -16.71 -1.18 3.75
CA ASP A 38 -16.02 -0.75 4.96
C ASP A 38 -16.96 0.13 5.81
N LYS A 39 -17.14 -0.27 7.06
CA LYS A 39 -17.94 0.45 8.06
C LYS A 39 -17.10 0.98 9.23
N TYR A 40 -15.82 0.61 9.30
CA TYR A 40 -14.94 0.96 10.41
C TYR A 40 -14.08 2.16 10.08
N ASN A 41 -13.68 2.32 8.81
CA ASN A 41 -12.82 3.43 8.35
C ASN A 41 -11.53 3.54 9.18
N ASN A 42 -10.97 2.40 9.61
CA ASN A 42 -9.72 2.34 10.37
C ASN A 42 -8.49 2.71 9.51
N PHE A 43 -8.64 2.66 8.18
CA PHE A 43 -7.65 3.09 7.20
C PHE A 43 -8.26 4.21 6.36
N GLY A 44 -7.44 5.17 5.94
CA GLY A 44 -7.84 6.17 4.97
C GLY A 44 -8.14 5.55 3.60
N ILE A 45 -8.94 6.26 2.79
CA ILE A 45 -9.31 5.79 1.45
C ILE A 45 -8.12 5.97 0.52
N ASP A 46 -7.70 4.88 -0.11
CA ASP A 46 -6.77 4.91 -1.24
C ASP A 46 -7.50 4.67 -2.57
N ILE A 47 -6.92 5.15 -3.66
CA ILE A 47 -7.50 5.05 -5.00
C ILE A 47 -6.57 4.20 -5.86
N PRO A 48 -7.07 3.12 -6.49
CA PRO A 48 -6.27 2.33 -7.42
C PRO A 48 -5.85 3.18 -8.62
N ALA A 49 -4.69 2.86 -9.19
CA ALA A 49 -4.29 3.43 -10.48
C ALA A 49 -5.34 3.10 -11.54
N VAL A 50 -5.78 4.11 -12.29
CA VAL A 50 -6.81 3.98 -13.34
C VAL A 50 -6.21 3.93 -14.75
N SER A 51 -4.90 4.17 -14.87
CA SER A 51 -4.16 4.20 -16.12
C SER A 51 -2.73 3.70 -15.86
N ASP A 52 -2.13 3.12 -16.90
CA ASP A 52 -0.72 2.72 -16.92
C ASP A 52 0.21 3.91 -17.26
N GLU A 53 -0.36 5.06 -17.62
CA GLU A 53 0.40 6.26 -17.96
C GLU A 53 1.09 6.87 -16.73
N LEU A 54 2.40 7.07 -16.84
CA LEU A 54 3.23 7.77 -15.87
C LEU A 54 3.13 9.29 -16.06
N ASP A 55 1.90 9.82 -15.97
CA ASP A 55 1.68 11.26 -16.01
C ASP A 55 2.28 11.96 -14.77
N PRO A 56 2.58 13.27 -14.85
CA PRO A 56 3.18 13.99 -13.73
C PRO A 56 2.36 13.94 -12.43
N THR A 57 1.03 13.81 -12.52
CA THR A 57 0.12 13.74 -11.36
C THR A 57 0.26 12.40 -10.64
N ASN A 58 0.27 11.29 -11.37
CA ASN A 58 0.45 9.94 -10.83
C ASN A 58 1.84 9.79 -10.21
N VAL A 59 2.87 10.35 -10.84
CA VAL A 59 4.23 10.38 -10.29
C VAL A 59 4.30 11.19 -9.00
N ALA A 60 3.67 12.36 -8.95
CA ALA A 60 3.61 13.16 -7.73
C ALA A 60 2.87 12.42 -6.60
N LYS A 61 1.77 11.71 -6.93
CA LYS A 61 1.03 10.91 -5.95
C LYS A 61 1.85 9.74 -5.42
N GLN A 62 2.55 9.02 -6.29
CA GLN A 62 3.45 7.93 -5.91
C GLN A 62 4.55 8.42 -4.97
N LYS A 63 5.11 9.62 -5.21
CA LYS A 63 6.10 10.24 -4.33
C LYS A 63 5.53 10.53 -2.94
N GLU A 64 4.33 11.11 -2.86
CA GLU A 64 3.64 11.39 -1.59
C GLU A 64 3.43 10.10 -0.76
N LEU A 65 2.96 9.03 -1.40
CA LEU A 65 2.74 7.73 -0.74
C LEU A 65 4.06 7.13 -0.24
N GLN A 66 5.14 7.25 -1.03
CA GLN A 66 6.45 6.76 -0.63
C GLN A 66 7.03 7.53 0.57
N GLU A 67 6.81 8.84 0.64
CA GLU A 67 7.22 9.68 1.78
C GLU A 67 6.45 9.30 3.05
N LYS A 68 5.13 9.09 2.94
CA LYS A 68 4.31 8.58 4.06
C LYS A 68 4.79 7.21 4.54
N TYR A 69 5.02 6.27 3.64
CA TYR A 69 5.52 4.94 4.01
C TYR A 69 6.85 5.03 4.78
N LYS A 70 7.78 5.87 4.32
CA LYS A 70 9.08 6.07 4.99
C LYS A 70 8.92 6.65 6.39
N SER A 71 8.02 7.62 6.60
CA SER A 71 7.80 8.20 7.93
C SER A 71 7.27 7.17 8.91
N ILE A 72 6.34 6.32 8.47
CA ILE A 72 5.75 5.24 9.25
C ILE A 72 6.76 4.16 9.61
N ALA A 73 7.57 3.73 8.63
CA ALA A 73 8.60 2.71 8.83
C ALA A 73 9.70 3.21 9.78
N SER A 74 10.08 4.49 9.66
CA SER A 74 11.13 5.12 10.47
C SER A 74 10.68 5.52 11.88
N SER A 75 9.37 5.69 12.10
CA SER A 75 8.82 6.01 13.42
C SER A 75 9.10 4.88 14.41
N ARG A 76 9.75 5.18 15.54
CA ARG A 76 9.91 4.27 16.69
C ARG A 76 8.66 4.36 17.55
N ASN A 77 8.19 3.20 18.02
CA ASN A 77 7.16 3.11 19.07
C ASN A 77 7.70 3.65 20.40
#